data_AF-A0A498CVC8-F1
#
_entry.id   AF-A0A498CVC8-F1
#
_cell.length_a   1.000
_cell.length_b   1.000
_cell.length_c   1.000
_cell.angle_alpha   90.00
_cell.angle_beta   90.00
_cell.angle_gamma   90.00
#
_symmetry.space_group_name_H-M   'P 1'
#
loop_
_entity.id
_entity.type
_entity.pdbx_description
1 polymer ?
#
loop_
_entity_poly.entity_id
_entity_poly.type
_entity_poly.pdbx_seq_one_letter_code
_entity_poly.pdbx_strand_id
1 'polypeptide(L)'
;MKKAIALLLCLLCALPLAACKPAPEPDGELPAAQLEEVYDAYLSALVPTRVIGMPWSSPDELDPDSVLTTYEAMLYRTDRPTLDAMLVEDVCQFDASAVEAYALETFGMTAEQTRASSYYDAERGLYLLTMGIGGAWGVRITGASRQEDLLDIRYDLINALDEVNGHGVLRVRLNGGESRTYLSNTQWDVVLED
;
A
#
# COMPACT_ATOMS: atom_id res chain seq x y z
N MET A 1 -26.80 15.11 -72.14
CA MET A 1 -25.33 15.08 -72.28
C MET A 1 -24.71 15.76 -71.05
N LYS A 2 -23.81 15.07 -70.33
CA LYS A 2 -22.65 15.55 -69.49
C LYS A 2 -22.90 16.78 -68.57
N LYS A 3 -22.57 16.88 -67.27
CA LYS A 3 -21.82 16.23 -66.16
C LYS A 3 -22.32 16.97 -64.88
N ALA A 4 -22.31 16.51 -63.64
CA ALA A 4 -21.20 16.18 -62.73
C ALA A 4 -21.83 15.69 -61.40
N ILE A 5 -21.50 14.52 -60.85
CA ILE A 5 -20.52 14.27 -59.76
C ILE A 5 -20.51 15.35 -58.66
N ALA A 6 -21.12 15.03 -57.52
CA ALA A 6 -20.71 15.55 -56.21
C ALA A 6 -20.74 14.39 -55.21
N LEU A 7 -19.54 13.94 -54.86
CA LEU A 7 -19.20 13.02 -53.79
C LEU A 7 -19.58 13.69 -52.45
N LEU A 8 -20.42 13.07 -51.62
CA LEU A 8 -20.59 13.50 -50.23
C LEU A 8 -19.87 12.49 -49.32
N LEU A 9 -18.64 12.84 -48.94
CA LEU A 9 -17.83 12.15 -47.96
C LEU A 9 -18.36 12.41 -46.54
N CYS A 10 -18.39 11.33 -45.76
CA CYS A 10 -18.11 11.24 -44.32
C CYS A 10 -18.27 12.49 -43.45
N LEU A 11 -19.26 12.47 -42.56
CA LEU A 11 -19.10 12.93 -41.18
C LEU A 11 -19.95 12.04 -40.25
N LEU A 12 -19.46 10.82 -40.01
CA LEU A 12 -19.80 10.08 -38.81
C LEU A 12 -19.13 10.82 -37.66
N CYS A 13 -19.90 11.62 -36.93
CA CYS A 13 -19.49 12.15 -35.64
C CYS A 13 -19.29 10.95 -34.69
N ALA A 14 -18.06 10.46 -34.61
CA ALA A 14 -17.61 9.63 -33.51
C ALA A 14 -17.65 10.52 -32.25
N LEU A 15 -18.76 10.45 -31.53
CA LEU A 15 -18.79 10.88 -30.14
C LEU A 15 -17.70 10.09 -29.40
N PRO A 16 -16.79 10.73 -28.66
CA PRO A 16 -15.94 9.99 -27.75
C PRO A 16 -16.86 9.27 -26.76
N LEU A 17 -16.75 7.95 -26.71
CA LEU A 17 -17.21 7.16 -25.57
C LEU A 17 -16.54 7.79 -24.35
N ALA A 18 -17.28 8.62 -23.64
CA ALA A 18 -16.94 8.96 -22.28
C ALA A 18 -16.78 7.62 -21.57
N ALA A 19 -15.55 7.31 -21.16
CA ALA A 19 -15.29 6.18 -20.30
C ALA A 19 -16.18 6.38 -19.08
N CYS A 20 -17.30 5.64 -19.01
CA CYS A 20 -18.09 5.57 -17.79
C CYS A 20 -17.12 5.20 -16.69
N LYS A 21 -16.90 6.12 -15.76
CA LYS A 21 -16.27 5.80 -14.48
C LYS A 21 -17.01 4.56 -13.95
N PRO A 22 -16.32 3.47 -13.60
CA PRO A 22 -16.98 2.28 -13.08
C PRO A 22 -17.90 2.72 -11.94
N ALA A 23 -19.11 2.13 -11.90
CA ALA A 23 -20.05 2.41 -10.83
C ALA A 23 -19.33 2.22 -9.49
N PRO A 24 -19.55 3.11 -8.50
CA PRO A 24 -18.99 2.91 -7.18
C PRO A 24 -19.39 1.51 -6.71
N GLU A 25 -18.40 0.75 -6.25
CA GLU A 25 -18.67 -0.57 -5.68
C GLU A 25 -19.65 -0.41 -4.52
N PRO A 26 -20.56 -1.37 -4.33
CA PRO A 26 -21.56 -1.27 -3.27
C PRO A 26 -20.88 -1.15 -1.91
N ASP A 27 -21.34 -0.18 -1.11
CA ASP A 27 -20.99 -0.11 0.31
C ASP A 27 -21.44 -1.39 1.03
N GLY A 28 -20.61 -1.86 1.97
CA GLY A 28 -20.86 -3.04 2.78
C GLY A 28 -19.71 -4.03 2.77
N GLU A 29 -20.02 -5.25 3.23
CA GLU A 29 -19.07 -6.35 3.28
C GLU A 29 -18.70 -6.80 1.86
N LEU A 30 -17.41 -6.92 1.59
CA LEU A 30 -16.90 -7.44 0.33
C LEU A 30 -17.10 -8.97 0.27
N PRO A 31 -17.45 -9.53 -0.89
CA PRO A 31 -17.56 -10.97 -1.08
C PRO A 31 -16.24 -11.69 -0.74
N ALA A 32 -16.32 -12.88 -0.17
CA ALA A 32 -15.15 -13.71 0.15
C ALA A 32 -14.20 -13.92 -1.06
N ALA A 33 -14.76 -13.98 -2.27
CA ALA A 33 -13.99 -14.13 -3.50
C ALA A 33 -13.05 -12.94 -3.83
N GLN A 34 -13.27 -11.77 -3.20
CA GLN A 34 -12.45 -10.56 -3.40
C GLN A 34 -11.35 -10.40 -2.33
N LEU A 35 -11.37 -11.21 -1.26
CA LEU A 35 -10.46 -11.02 -0.14
C LEU A 35 -8.99 -11.26 -0.51
N GLU A 36 -8.72 -12.15 -1.48
CA GLU A 36 -7.35 -12.38 -1.97
C GLU A 36 -6.81 -11.13 -2.68
N GLU A 37 -7.61 -10.49 -3.53
CA GLU A 37 -7.23 -9.25 -4.21
C GLU A 37 -7.00 -8.11 -3.21
N VAL A 38 -7.82 -8.04 -2.14
CA VAL A 38 -7.63 -7.09 -1.05
C VAL A 38 -6.34 -7.38 -0.28
N TYR A 39 -6.05 -8.65 0.03
CA TYR A 39 -4.81 -9.03 0.70
C TYR A 39 -3.59 -8.60 -0.14
N ASP A 40 -3.59 -8.94 -1.43
CA ASP A 40 -2.49 -8.63 -2.33
C ASP A 40 -2.28 -7.12 -2.50
N ALA A 41 -3.35 -6.33 -2.60
CA ALA A 41 -3.24 -4.88 -2.80
C ALA A 41 -2.83 -4.10 -1.55
N TYR A 42 -3.27 -4.53 -0.35
CA TYR A 42 -3.22 -3.70 0.86
C TYR A 42 -2.48 -4.30 2.06
N LEU A 43 -2.39 -5.62 2.19
CA LEU A 43 -1.76 -6.23 3.37
C LEU A 43 -0.40 -6.81 3.05
N SER A 44 -0.27 -7.42 1.89
CA SER A 44 0.83 -8.30 1.52
C SER A 44 2.23 -7.63 1.56
N ALA A 45 2.31 -6.33 1.27
CA ALA A 45 3.55 -5.55 1.38
C ALA A 45 3.83 -5.08 2.81
N LEU A 46 2.80 -5.04 3.68
CA LEU A 46 2.94 -4.66 5.08
C LEU A 46 3.30 -5.85 5.97
N VAL A 47 2.92 -7.09 5.61
CA VAL A 47 3.20 -8.33 6.37
C VAL A 47 4.59 -8.36 7.01
N PRO A 48 5.67 -8.12 6.25
CA PRO A 48 6.99 -8.31 6.82
C PRO A 48 7.41 -7.10 7.70
N THR A 49 6.61 -6.04 7.81
CA THR A 49 6.97 -4.75 8.46
C THR A 49 6.28 -4.56 9.82
N ARG A 50 6.83 -3.71 10.68
CA ARG A 50 6.16 -3.36 11.95
C ARG A 50 4.88 -2.53 11.77
N VAL A 51 4.64 -1.97 10.58
CA VAL A 51 3.39 -1.23 10.28
C VAL A 51 2.16 -2.09 10.49
N ILE A 52 2.22 -3.38 10.13
CA ILE A 52 1.15 -4.34 10.43
C ILE A 52 1.37 -5.09 11.74
N GLY A 53 2.60 -5.19 12.22
CA GLY A 53 2.94 -5.92 13.45
C GLY A 53 2.63 -5.18 14.74
N MET A 54 2.31 -3.89 14.69
CA MET A 54 2.03 -3.05 15.87
C MET A 54 0.75 -2.21 15.64
N PRO A 55 -0.03 -1.94 16.71
CA PRO A 55 -1.15 -1.03 16.61
C PRO A 55 -0.68 0.44 16.54
N TRP A 56 -1.43 1.26 15.79
CA TRP A 56 -1.25 2.71 15.68
C TRP A 56 -2.57 3.37 15.27
N SER A 57 -2.88 4.52 15.86
CA SER A 57 -4.16 5.21 15.68
C SER A 57 -4.14 6.24 14.55
N SER A 58 -2.95 6.70 14.16
CA SER A 58 -2.75 7.65 13.06
C SER A 58 -1.32 7.55 12.51
N PRO A 59 -1.05 8.02 11.29
CA PRO A 59 0.29 7.99 10.72
C PRO A 59 1.36 8.75 11.52
N ASP A 60 0.96 9.70 12.37
CA ASP A 60 1.88 10.43 13.24
C ASP A 60 2.49 9.55 14.35
N GLU A 61 1.89 8.38 14.62
CA GLU A 61 2.39 7.38 15.58
C GLU A 61 3.32 6.34 14.92
N LEU A 62 3.44 6.35 13.58
CA LEU A 62 4.29 5.41 12.88
C LEU A 62 5.76 5.71 13.16
N ASP A 63 6.49 4.66 13.51
CA ASP A 63 7.94 4.68 13.51
C ASP A 63 8.46 4.88 12.07
N PRO A 64 9.24 5.96 11.80
CA PRO A 64 9.77 6.22 10.47
C PRO A 64 10.61 5.06 9.92
N ASP A 65 11.34 4.32 10.75
CA ASP A 65 12.13 3.17 10.30
C ASP A 65 11.23 2.06 9.75
N SER A 66 10.05 1.89 10.32
CA SER A 66 9.03 0.94 9.85
C SER A 66 8.44 1.33 8.49
N VAL A 67 8.36 2.64 8.18
CA VAL A 67 7.93 3.12 6.86
C VAL A 67 8.98 2.82 5.79
N LEU A 68 10.26 2.98 6.11
CA LEU A 68 11.36 2.65 5.21
C LEU A 68 11.43 1.15 4.89
N THR A 69 11.25 0.29 5.89
CA THR A 69 11.17 -1.16 5.65
C THR A 69 9.94 -1.55 4.80
N THR A 70 8.87 -0.75 4.84
CA THR A 70 7.72 -0.92 3.94
C THR A 70 8.04 -0.51 2.51
N TYR A 71 8.78 0.57 2.32
CA TYR A 71 9.29 0.97 1.00
C TYR A 71 10.19 -0.12 0.40
N GLU A 72 11.11 -0.66 1.20
CA GLU A 72 11.95 -1.81 0.80
C GLU A 72 11.11 -3.04 0.43
N ALA A 73 10.13 -3.42 1.26
CA ALA A 73 9.24 -4.55 1.01
C ALA A 73 8.41 -4.37 -0.27
N MET A 74 7.98 -3.15 -0.57
CA MET A 74 7.28 -2.81 -1.81
C MET A 74 8.20 -2.99 -3.03
N LEU A 75 9.45 -2.53 -2.96
CA LEU A 75 10.42 -2.70 -4.05
C LEU A 75 10.74 -4.17 -4.31
N TYR A 76 10.91 -4.99 -3.25
CA TYR A 76 11.10 -6.44 -3.40
C TYR A 76 9.98 -7.10 -4.21
N ARG A 77 8.75 -6.62 -4.09
CA ARG A 77 7.57 -7.18 -4.75
C ARG A 77 7.37 -6.65 -6.17
N THR A 78 7.75 -5.42 -6.43
CA THR A 78 7.42 -4.70 -7.67
C THR A 78 8.57 -4.71 -8.67
N ASP A 79 9.80 -4.55 -8.19
CA ASP A 79 10.98 -4.39 -9.05
C ASP A 79 12.26 -4.79 -8.30
N ARG A 80 12.43 -6.10 -8.10
CA ARG A 80 13.63 -6.67 -7.46
C ARG A 80 14.95 -6.21 -8.12
N PRO A 81 15.08 -6.15 -9.47
CA PRO A 81 16.27 -5.60 -10.11
C PRO A 81 16.62 -4.17 -9.66
N THR A 82 15.62 -3.30 -9.47
CA THR A 82 15.83 -1.93 -8.96
C THR A 82 16.36 -1.95 -7.53
N LEU A 83 15.80 -2.81 -6.66
CA LEU A 83 16.30 -2.95 -5.30
C LEU A 83 17.74 -3.49 -5.26
N ASP A 84 18.04 -4.53 -6.04
CA ASP A 84 19.39 -5.12 -6.10
C ASP A 84 20.42 -4.08 -6.59
N ALA A 85 20.03 -3.14 -7.45
CA ALA A 85 20.89 -2.04 -7.90
C ALA A 85 21.13 -0.95 -6.83
N MET A 86 20.27 -0.87 -5.81
CA MET A 86 20.41 0.05 -4.67
C MET A 86 21.29 -0.52 -3.54
N LEU A 87 21.67 -1.79 -3.63
CA LEU A 87 22.53 -2.45 -2.66
C LEU A 87 24.00 -2.12 -2.89
N VAL A 88 24.65 -1.51 -1.91
CA VAL A 88 26.08 -1.19 -1.94
C VAL A 88 26.71 -1.64 -0.63
N GLU A 89 27.69 -2.56 -0.70
CA GLU A 89 28.37 -3.11 0.48
C GLU A 89 27.37 -3.64 1.55
N ASP A 90 26.37 -4.40 1.10
CA ASP A 90 25.30 -4.97 1.93
C ASP A 90 24.38 -3.94 2.62
N VAL A 91 24.38 -2.69 2.17
CA VAL A 91 23.48 -1.62 2.64
C VAL A 91 22.59 -1.14 1.50
N CYS A 92 21.27 -1.16 1.71
CA CYS A 92 20.32 -0.57 0.78
C CYS A 92 20.37 0.96 0.89
N GLN A 93 20.69 1.64 -0.22
CA GLN A 93 20.71 3.10 -0.27
C GLN A 93 19.51 3.62 -1.05
N PHE A 94 18.66 4.42 -0.41
CA PHE A 94 17.48 5.00 -1.03
C PHE A 94 17.58 6.51 -1.14
N ASP A 95 17.22 7.05 -2.31
CA ASP A 95 17.06 8.49 -2.50
C ASP A 95 16.01 9.05 -1.54
N ALA A 96 16.37 10.06 -0.76
CA ALA A 96 15.46 10.59 0.26
C ALA A 96 14.15 11.10 -0.34
N SER A 97 14.21 11.77 -1.51
CA SER A 97 13.00 12.27 -2.18
C SER A 97 12.04 11.15 -2.61
N ALA A 98 12.56 9.96 -2.97
CA ALA A 98 11.71 8.85 -3.38
C ALA A 98 10.98 8.23 -2.17
N VAL A 99 11.71 8.03 -1.07
CA VAL A 99 11.15 7.52 0.18
C VAL A 99 10.15 8.50 0.79
N GLU A 100 10.47 9.80 0.81
CA GLU A 100 9.58 10.85 1.33
C GLU A 100 8.30 10.97 0.50
N ALA A 101 8.39 10.86 -0.83
CA ALA A 101 7.21 10.84 -1.71
C ALA A 101 6.34 9.61 -1.43
N TYR A 102 6.97 8.44 -1.28
CA TYR A 102 6.27 7.21 -0.92
C TYR A 102 5.59 7.33 0.46
N ALA A 103 6.28 7.86 1.46
CA ALA A 103 5.75 8.04 2.81
C ALA A 103 4.56 9.01 2.82
N LEU A 104 4.66 10.10 2.05
CA LEU A 104 3.57 11.06 1.90
C LEU A 104 2.35 10.44 1.20
N GLU A 105 2.55 9.72 0.10
CA GLU A 105 1.44 9.11 -0.65
C GLU A 105 0.76 7.99 0.15
N THR A 106 1.58 7.11 0.74
CA THR A 106 1.13 5.87 1.35
C THR A 106 0.62 6.06 2.78
N PHE A 107 1.23 6.96 3.53
CA PHE A 107 0.94 7.19 4.95
C PHE A 107 0.54 8.63 5.27
N GLY A 108 0.68 9.59 4.35
CA GLY A 108 0.45 11.00 4.66
C GLY A 108 1.54 11.64 5.51
N MET A 109 2.69 10.98 5.67
CA MET A 109 3.80 11.49 6.48
C MET A 109 4.58 12.56 5.72
N THR A 110 4.89 13.65 6.40
CA THR A 110 5.74 14.72 5.85
C THR A 110 7.19 14.28 5.76
N ALA A 111 7.97 14.93 4.89
CA ALA A 111 9.42 14.71 4.81
C ALA A 111 10.13 14.92 6.15
N GLU A 112 9.68 15.87 6.98
CA GLU A 112 10.23 16.09 8.33
C GLU A 112 10.04 14.86 9.22
N GLN A 113 8.83 14.27 9.22
CA GLN A 113 8.54 13.04 9.96
C GLN A 113 9.35 11.85 9.42
N THR A 114 9.46 11.70 8.09
CA THR A 114 10.23 10.60 7.49
C THR A 114 11.73 10.73 7.78
N ARG A 115 12.29 11.95 7.81
CA ARG A 115 13.70 12.21 8.14
C ARG A 115 14.04 12.00 9.62
N ALA A 116 13.06 11.81 10.49
CA ALA A 116 13.30 11.41 11.87
C ALA A 116 13.75 9.94 12.00
N SER A 117 13.77 9.17 10.89
CA SER A 117 14.32 7.83 10.81
C SER A 117 15.79 7.78 11.25
N SER A 118 16.17 6.70 11.93
CA SER A 118 17.56 6.43 12.31
C SER A 118 18.47 6.14 11.11
N TYR A 119 17.87 5.82 9.95
CA TYR A 119 18.57 5.53 8.71
C TYR A 119 18.83 6.77 7.84
N TYR A 120 18.32 7.95 8.20
CA TYR A 120 18.52 9.15 7.39
C TYR A 120 19.95 9.70 7.53
N ASP A 121 20.66 9.77 6.42
CA ASP A 121 21.96 10.44 6.30
C ASP A 121 21.76 11.83 5.66
N ALA A 122 21.76 12.87 6.50
CA ALA A 122 21.58 14.25 6.07
C ALA A 122 22.75 14.79 5.23
N GLU A 123 23.97 14.26 5.39
CA GLU A 123 25.13 14.68 4.61
C GLU A 123 25.05 14.18 3.17
N ARG A 124 24.54 12.95 3.01
CA ARG A 124 24.39 12.31 1.70
C ARG A 124 23.03 12.55 1.05
N GLY A 125 22.02 12.93 1.83
CA GLY A 125 20.64 13.09 1.35
C GLY A 125 20.00 11.75 0.98
N LEU A 126 20.34 10.68 1.71
CA LEU A 126 19.91 9.31 1.45
C LEU A 126 19.42 8.65 2.73
N TYR A 127 18.69 7.54 2.58
CA TYR A 127 18.45 6.58 3.66
C TYR A 127 19.37 5.36 3.48
N LEU A 128 20.01 4.93 4.57
CA LEU A 128 20.98 3.82 4.59
C LEU A 128 20.42 2.66 5.42
N LEU A 129 19.69 1.74 4.79
CA LEU A 129 19.10 0.58 5.47
C LEU A 129 20.15 -0.53 5.64
N THR A 130 20.55 -0.78 6.89
CA THR A 130 21.56 -1.78 7.26
C THR A 130 20.95 -3.07 7.81
N MET A 131 19.66 -3.06 8.15
CA MET A 131 18.91 -4.22 8.66
C MET A 131 17.63 -4.41 7.87
N GLY A 132 17.34 -5.67 7.58
CA GLY A 132 16.18 -6.07 6.78
C GLY A 132 14.87 -6.14 7.55
N ILE A 133 13.86 -6.52 6.79
CA ILE A 133 12.46 -6.48 7.12
C ILE A 133 12.09 -7.41 8.30
N GLY A 134 11.28 -6.94 9.26
CA GLY A 134 10.77 -7.72 10.39
C GLY A 134 9.51 -7.09 11.03
N GLY A 135 8.45 -7.89 11.19
CA GLY A 135 7.10 -7.38 11.47
C GLY A 135 6.17 -8.46 12.02
N ALA A 136 5.22 -8.92 11.22
CA ALA A 136 4.39 -10.08 11.54
C ALA A 136 5.00 -11.37 10.96
N TRP A 137 4.77 -12.50 11.64
CA TRP A 137 5.14 -13.81 11.08
C TRP A 137 4.20 -14.22 9.95
N GLY A 138 2.90 -14.01 10.14
CA GLY A 138 1.89 -14.17 9.09
C GLY A 138 0.66 -13.32 9.37
N VAL A 139 -0.12 -13.10 8.30
CA VAL A 139 -1.40 -12.41 8.34
C VAL A 139 -2.40 -13.23 7.55
N ARG A 140 -3.62 -13.37 8.06
CA ARG A 140 -4.74 -13.99 7.35
C ARG A 140 -5.90 -13.00 7.30
N ILE A 141 -6.33 -12.60 6.10
CA ILE A 141 -7.51 -11.74 5.95
C ILE A 141 -8.77 -12.52 6.38
N THR A 142 -9.61 -11.90 7.19
CA THR A 142 -10.86 -12.50 7.71
C THR A 142 -12.11 -11.79 7.21
N GLY A 143 -11.96 -10.59 6.65
CA GLY A 143 -13.02 -9.88 5.97
C GLY A 143 -12.59 -8.48 5.53
N ALA A 144 -13.43 -7.83 4.75
CA ALA A 144 -13.19 -6.47 4.32
C ALA A 144 -14.54 -5.77 4.10
N SER A 145 -14.66 -4.53 4.56
CA SER A 145 -15.87 -3.74 4.35
C SER A 145 -15.52 -2.39 3.77
N ARG A 146 -16.27 -1.99 2.75
CA ARG A 146 -16.11 -0.70 2.09
C ARG A 146 -17.25 0.23 2.48
N GLN A 147 -16.92 1.48 2.77
CA GLN A 147 -17.89 2.54 2.95
C GLN A 147 -17.34 3.82 2.32
N GLU A 148 -17.96 4.28 1.24
CA GLU A 148 -17.52 5.44 0.46
C GLU A 148 -16.05 5.31 -0.01
N ASP A 149 -15.16 6.16 0.51
CA ASP A 149 -13.72 6.17 0.26
C ASP A 149 -12.91 5.40 1.32
N LEU A 150 -13.55 4.69 2.23
CA LEU A 150 -12.89 3.93 3.29
C LEU A 150 -13.00 2.42 3.05
N LEU A 151 -11.89 1.73 3.26
CA LEU A 151 -11.79 0.28 3.29
C LEU A 151 -11.26 -0.15 4.65
N ASP A 152 -12.07 -0.92 5.39
CA ASP A 152 -11.68 -1.57 6.63
C ASP A 152 -11.36 -3.04 6.34
N ILE A 153 -10.12 -3.44 6.60
CA ILE A 153 -9.61 -4.79 6.34
C ILE A 153 -9.41 -5.48 7.69
N ARG A 154 -10.19 -6.54 7.94
CA ARG A 154 -10.07 -7.39 9.13
C ARG A 154 -9.09 -8.52 8.86
N TYR A 155 -8.22 -8.77 9.82
CA TYR A 155 -7.21 -9.81 9.69
C TYR A 155 -6.85 -10.45 11.03
N ASP A 156 -6.28 -11.65 10.95
CA ASP A 156 -5.65 -12.35 12.06
C ASP A 156 -4.12 -12.25 11.92
N LEU A 157 -3.44 -12.00 13.03
CA LEU A 157 -2.00 -12.22 13.16
C LEU A 157 -1.76 -13.69 13.45
N ILE A 158 -0.81 -14.27 12.73
CA ILE A 158 -0.44 -15.67 12.81
C ILE A 158 0.98 -15.78 13.36
N ASN A 159 1.18 -16.63 14.37
CA ASN A 159 2.48 -16.88 14.98
C ASN A 159 3.29 -17.97 14.22
N ALA A 160 4.49 -18.29 14.72
CA ALA A 160 5.37 -19.30 14.11
C ALA A 160 4.81 -20.74 14.12
N LEU A 161 3.74 -21.00 14.87
CA LEU A 161 3.05 -22.28 14.99
C LEU A 161 1.77 -22.35 14.13
N ASP A 162 1.51 -21.34 13.28
CA ASP A 162 0.29 -21.19 12.48
C ASP A 162 -0.99 -20.96 13.33
N GLU A 163 -0.82 -20.42 14.54
CA GLU A 163 -1.92 -20.10 15.46
C GLU A 163 -2.23 -18.60 15.44
N VAL A 164 -3.51 -18.27 15.62
CA VAL A 164 -3.96 -16.87 15.75
C VAL A 164 -3.55 -16.34 17.11
N ASN A 165 -2.64 -15.35 17.15
CA ASN A 165 -2.20 -14.70 18.39
C ASN A 165 -2.74 -13.28 18.55
N GLY A 166 -3.43 -12.75 17.54
CA GLY A 166 -4.05 -11.43 17.58
C GLY A 166 -4.99 -11.24 16.40
N HIS A 167 -5.81 -10.21 16.51
CA HIS A 167 -6.70 -9.77 15.45
C HIS A 167 -6.45 -8.28 15.20
N GLY A 168 -6.77 -7.80 14.01
CA GLY A 168 -6.69 -6.38 13.72
C GLY A 168 -7.66 -5.90 12.65
N VAL A 169 -7.77 -4.57 12.60
CA VAL A 169 -8.44 -3.81 11.54
C VAL A 169 -7.47 -2.78 11.01
N LEU A 170 -7.10 -2.93 9.75
CA LEU A 170 -6.37 -1.93 8.99
C LEU A 170 -7.38 -1.06 8.23
N ARG A 171 -7.36 0.24 8.49
CA ARG A 171 -8.22 1.21 7.80
C ARG A 171 -7.43 1.95 6.73
N VAL A 172 -7.99 2.00 5.53
CA VAL A 172 -7.38 2.58 4.34
C VAL A 172 -8.33 3.58 3.69
N ARG A 173 -7.81 4.74 3.28
CA ARG A 173 -8.51 5.66 2.38
C ARG A 173 -8.19 5.34 0.92
N LEU A 174 -9.23 5.27 0.11
CA LEU A 174 -9.17 5.09 -1.34
C LEU A 174 -9.23 6.47 -2.01
N ASN A 175 -8.10 6.94 -2.55
CA ASN A 175 -8.00 8.27 -3.15
C ASN A 175 -8.51 8.31 -4.61
N GLY A 176 -8.93 7.15 -5.14
CA GLY A 176 -9.32 6.94 -6.54
C GLY A 176 -8.19 6.34 -7.37
N GLY A 177 -8.56 5.55 -8.39
CA GLY A 177 -7.58 4.73 -9.12
C GLY A 177 -6.95 3.68 -8.20
N GLU A 178 -5.64 3.50 -8.29
CA GLU A 178 -4.84 2.57 -7.46
C GLU A 178 -4.19 3.26 -6.24
N SER A 179 -4.43 4.56 -6.06
CA SER A 179 -3.85 5.34 -4.96
C SER A 179 -4.63 5.12 -3.67
N ARG A 180 -3.88 4.92 -2.58
CA ARG A 180 -4.42 4.69 -1.24
C ARG A 180 -3.55 5.32 -0.16
N THR A 181 -4.13 5.56 0.99
CA THR A 181 -3.43 6.02 2.19
C THR A 181 -3.86 5.21 3.40
N TYR A 182 -2.92 4.62 4.13
CA TYR A 182 -3.21 3.91 5.38
C TYR A 182 -3.50 4.93 6.50
N LEU A 183 -4.59 4.71 7.24
CA LEU A 183 -5.09 5.67 8.23
C LEU A 183 -4.89 5.21 9.67
N SER A 184 -5.07 3.92 9.94
CA SER A 184 -4.90 3.35 11.28
C SER A 184 -4.74 1.83 11.21
N ASN A 185 -4.09 1.25 12.21
CA ASN A 185 -4.05 -0.18 12.45
C ASN A 185 -4.43 -0.48 13.90
N THR A 186 -5.63 -0.99 14.13
CA THR A 186 -6.09 -1.35 15.48
C THR A 186 -5.88 -2.84 15.68
N GLN A 187 -5.34 -3.25 16.84
CA GLN A 187 -5.09 -4.65 17.15
C GLN A 187 -5.56 -5.01 18.55
N TRP A 188 -5.88 -6.28 18.74
CA TRP A 188 -6.18 -6.89 20.03
C TRP A 188 -5.60 -8.30 20.09
N ASP A 189 -4.91 -8.59 21.20
CA ASP A 189 -4.27 -9.88 21.42
C ASP A 189 -5.30 -10.96 21.70
N VAL A 190 -4.99 -12.18 21.26
CA VAL A 190 -5.66 -13.39 21.72
C VAL A 190 -4.87 -13.91 22.91
N VAL A 191 -5.55 -14.13 24.04
CA VAL A 191 -4.96 -14.86 25.16
C VAL A 191 -4.84 -16.31 24.74
N LEU A 192 -3.62 -16.74 24.39
CA LEU A 192 -3.31 -18.14 24.18
C LEU A 192 -3.23 -18.81 25.56
N GLU A 193 -4.03 -19.85 25.78
CA GLU A 193 -3.91 -20.67 27.00
C GLU A 193 -2.66 -21.55 26.88
N ASP A 194 -1.77 -21.48 27.87
CA ASP A 194 -0.51 -22.25 27.98
C ASP A 194 -0.73 -23.77 28.06
#